data_AF-C7XPL9-F1
#
_entry.id   AF-C7XPL9-F1
#
_cell.length_a   1.000
_cell.length_b   1.000
_cell.length_c   1.000
_cell.angle_alpha   90.00
_cell.angle_beta   90.00
_cell.angle_gamma   90.00
#
_symmetry.space_group_name_H-M   'P 1'
#
loop_
_entity.id
_entity.type
_entity.pdbx_description
1 polymer ?
#
loop_
_entity_poly.entity_id
_entity_poly.type
_entity_poly.pdbx_seq_one_letter_code
_entity_poly.pdbx_strand_id
1 'polypeptide(L)'
;MSDTRFKKGFTPWNKGIKTGLKPTNGFKKGFTPWHTKELYSERLDKDGYILIKIAEPNKWVRKHRWLYKQEHGVIPENSVIIFADGDKTNLNTDNLICVTRNELKILNQCRLISSVPELTKTGLNIVKLKTKLYELRKNDG
;
A
#
# COMPACT_ATOMS: atom_id res chain seq x y z
N MET A 1 41.26 46.01 15.75
CA MET A 1 40.22 45.05 15.32
C MET A 1 40.89 43.69 15.16
N SER A 2 40.49 42.69 15.93
CA SER A 2 41.10 41.36 15.91
C SER A 2 40.64 40.60 14.65
N ASP A 3 41.60 40.08 13.88
CA ASP A 3 41.38 39.34 12.64
C ASP A 3 40.61 38.04 12.92
N THR A 4 39.37 37.93 12.41
CA THR A 4 38.42 36.83 12.68
C THR A 4 38.56 35.65 11.72
N ARG A 5 39.64 35.61 10.92
CA ARG A 5 39.85 34.61 9.88
C ARG A 5 40.68 33.43 10.40
N PHE A 6 40.24 32.21 10.07
CA PHE A 6 40.99 31.00 10.38
C PHE A 6 42.33 30.98 9.63
N LYS A 7 43.44 30.78 10.35
CA LYS A 7 44.78 30.72 9.75
C LYS A 7 44.98 29.41 8.99
N LYS A 8 45.63 29.46 7.83
CA LYS A 8 45.96 28.26 7.02
C LYS A 8 46.79 27.28 7.86
N GLY A 9 46.31 26.05 8.04
CA GLY A 9 46.92 25.04 8.92
C GLY A 9 46.27 24.92 10.31
N PHE A 10 45.30 25.78 10.64
CA PHE A 10 44.54 25.66 11.88
C PHE A 10 43.70 24.38 11.90
N THR A 11 44.03 23.47 12.82
CA THR A 11 43.21 22.31 13.11
C THR A 11 42.22 22.68 14.21
N PRO A 12 40.91 22.69 13.94
CA PRO A 12 39.93 23.03 14.95
C PRO A 12 39.93 21.96 16.06
N TRP A 13 39.64 22.38 17.28
CA TRP A 13 39.70 21.53 18.49
C TRP A 13 38.83 20.27 18.41
N ASN A 14 37.82 20.25 17.55
CA ASN A 14 36.91 19.14 17.34
C ASN A 14 37.26 18.25 16.13
N LYS A 15 38.38 18.49 15.43
CA LYS A 15 38.77 17.67 14.27
C LYS A 15 39.01 16.22 14.70
N GLY A 16 38.21 15.30 14.17
CA GLY A 16 38.26 13.87 14.51
C GLY A 16 37.44 13.47 15.74
N ILE A 17 36.93 14.43 16.51
CA ILE A 17 36.01 14.18 17.61
C ILE A 17 34.61 14.12 17.02
N LYS A 18 33.93 12.97 17.14
CA LYS A 18 32.50 12.87 16.82
C LYS A 18 31.72 13.67 17.86
N THR A 19 31.57 14.98 17.64
CA THR A 19 30.74 15.91 18.45
C THR A 19 29.24 15.69 18.24
N GLY A 20 28.82 14.47 17.91
CA GLY A 20 27.43 14.09 17.96
C GLY A 20 27.09 13.82 19.42
N LEU A 21 26.32 14.73 20.04
CA LEU A 21 25.55 14.40 21.23
C LEU A 21 24.77 13.13 20.90
N LYS A 22 25.26 11.97 21.36
CA LYS A 22 24.46 10.75 21.33
C LYS A 22 23.31 11.06 22.28
N PRO A 23 22.07 11.25 21.79
CA PRO A 23 20.99 11.63 22.69
C PRO A 23 20.92 10.58 23.79
N THR A 24 20.87 11.00 25.06
CA THR A 24 20.69 10.10 26.21
C THR A 24 19.48 9.17 25.99
N ASN A 25 18.52 9.65 25.20
CA ASN A 25 17.27 8.97 24.82
C ASN A 25 17.38 8.19 23.50
N GLY A 26 18.57 7.93 22.99
CA GLY A 26 18.77 7.07 21.83
C GLY A 26 18.26 5.66 22.13
N PHE A 27 17.42 5.11 21.25
CA PHE A 27 16.90 3.75 21.42
C PHE A 27 18.06 2.76 21.58
N LYS A 28 18.06 2.04 22.71
CA LYS A 28 19.03 0.96 22.96
C LYS A 28 18.80 -0.14 21.93
N LYS A 29 19.87 -0.84 21.52
CA LYS A 29 19.75 -2.00 20.62
C LYS A 29 18.82 -3.04 21.28
N GLY A 30 17.76 -3.46 20.57
CA GLY A 30 16.74 -4.36 21.12
C GLY A 30 15.62 -3.67 21.91
N PHE A 31 15.59 -2.34 21.96
CA PHE A 31 14.46 -1.62 22.55
C PHE A 31 13.24 -1.68 21.63
N THR A 32 12.19 -2.32 22.12
CA THR A 32 10.87 -2.36 21.46
C THR A 32 9.98 -1.31 22.13
N PRO A 33 9.51 -0.28 21.40
CA PRO A 33 8.61 0.73 21.96
C PRO A 33 7.31 0.11 22.49
N TRP A 34 6.72 0.68 23.54
CA TRP A 34 5.46 0.21 24.14
C TRP A 34 4.28 0.15 23.16
N HIS A 35 4.34 0.92 22.06
CA HIS A 35 3.28 0.99 21.05
C HIS A 35 3.49 -0.02 19.92
N THR A 36 4.44 -0.95 20.08
CA THR A 36 4.66 -2.02 19.11
C THR A 36 3.49 -2.98 19.17
N LYS A 37 2.75 -3.06 18.07
CA LYS A 37 1.61 -3.97 17.95
C LYS A 37 2.08 -5.41 17.72
N GLU A 38 1.34 -6.36 18.25
CA GLU A 38 1.57 -7.79 18.06
C GLU A 38 1.32 -8.21 16.60
N LEU A 39 1.81 -9.39 16.22
CA LEU A 39 1.47 -10.01 14.94
C LEU A 39 -0.05 -10.17 14.81
N TYR A 40 -0.56 -10.04 13.58
CA TYR A 40 -1.97 -10.06 13.22
C TYR A 40 -2.84 -8.94 13.82
N SER A 41 -2.24 -7.96 14.51
CA SER A 41 -2.94 -6.74 14.89
C SER A 41 -3.48 -6.02 13.66
N GLU A 42 -4.66 -5.42 13.82
CA GLU A 42 -5.34 -4.65 12.79
C GLU A 42 -5.27 -3.15 13.06
N ARG A 43 -5.22 -2.35 12.00
CA ARG A 43 -5.36 -0.89 12.08
C ARG A 43 -6.03 -0.33 10.83
N LEU A 44 -6.69 0.81 10.98
CA LEU A 44 -7.21 1.58 9.85
C LEU A 44 -6.13 2.48 9.27
N ASP A 45 -6.05 2.50 7.95
CA ASP A 45 -5.22 3.43 7.19
C ASP A 45 -5.94 4.77 6.99
N LYS A 46 -5.19 5.82 6.62
CA LYS A 46 -5.76 7.14 6.31
C LYS A 46 -6.81 7.08 5.20
N ASP A 47 -6.64 6.15 4.27
CA ASP A 47 -7.55 5.93 3.15
C ASP A 47 -8.76 5.05 3.51
N GLY A 48 -8.91 4.63 4.77
CA GLY A 48 -10.01 3.81 5.25
C GLY A 48 -9.87 2.30 5.00
N TYR A 49 -8.68 1.82 4.62
CA TYR A 49 -8.42 0.38 4.48
C TYR A 49 -7.97 -0.25 5.79
N ILE A 50 -8.41 -1.48 6.06
CA ILE A 50 -7.88 -2.27 7.18
C ILE A 50 -6.53 -2.88 6.78
N LEU A 51 -5.51 -2.65 7.61
CA LEU A 51 -4.18 -3.23 7.51
C LEU A 51 -4.00 -4.30 8.59
N ILE A 52 -3.32 -5.39 8.25
CA ILE A 52 -2.92 -6.46 9.17
C ILE A 52 -1.40 -6.55 9.25
N LYS A 53 -0.86 -6.70 10.46
CA LYS A 53 0.57 -6.91 10.68
C LYS A 53 0.93 -8.37 10.43
N ILE A 54 1.68 -8.68 9.37
CA ILE A 54 2.00 -10.06 8.99
C ILE A 54 3.39 -10.48 9.50
N ALA A 55 4.30 -9.52 9.69
CA ALA A 55 5.65 -9.83 10.15
C ALA A 55 6.30 -8.64 10.87
N GLU A 56 7.32 -8.97 11.67
CA GLU A 56 8.12 -8.00 12.41
C GLU A 56 9.26 -7.42 11.56
N PRO A 57 9.74 -6.21 11.91
CA PRO A 57 9.22 -5.32 12.94
C PRO A 57 7.94 -4.57 12.52
N ASN A 58 7.77 -4.24 11.23
CA ASN A 58 6.67 -3.39 10.74
C ASN A 58 6.19 -3.76 9.32
N LYS A 59 5.94 -5.04 9.04
CA LYS A 59 5.34 -5.45 7.76
C LYS A 59 3.82 -5.47 7.87
N TRP A 60 3.21 -4.37 7.43
CA TRP A 60 1.75 -4.22 7.34
C TRP A 60 1.29 -4.41 5.90
N VAL A 61 0.21 -5.17 5.72
CA VAL A 61 -0.40 -5.44 4.42
C VAL A 61 -1.89 -5.16 4.50
N ARG A 62 -2.50 -4.75 3.38
CA ARG A 62 -3.96 -4.58 3.31
C ARG A 62 -4.67 -5.91 3.55
N LYS A 63 -5.57 -5.95 4.53
CA LYS A 63 -6.23 -7.18 4.99
C LYS A 63 -7.04 -7.84 3.87
N HIS A 64 -7.74 -7.08 3.04
CA HIS A 64 -8.46 -7.63 1.87
C HIS A 64 -7.53 -8.38 0.90
N ARG A 65 -6.32 -7.86 0.66
CA ARG A 65 -5.36 -8.49 -0.24
C ARG A 65 -4.80 -9.77 0.39
N TRP A 66 -4.63 -9.77 1.71
CA TRP A 66 -4.20 -10.95 2.45
C TRP A 66 -5.27 -12.05 2.44
N LEU A 67 -6.54 -11.71 2.73
CA LEU A 67 -7.67 -12.65 2.68
C LEU A 67 -7.87 -13.26 1.31
N TYR A 68 -7.92 -12.43 0.26
CA TYR A 68 -8.02 -12.91 -1.12
C TYR A 68 -6.89 -13.89 -1.46
N LYS A 69 -5.67 -13.63 -0.98
CA LYS A 69 -4.53 -14.52 -1.22
C LYS A 69 -4.64 -15.85 -0.50
N GLN A 70 -5.27 -15.90 0.68
CA GLN A 70 -5.47 -17.15 1.41
C GLN A 70 -6.48 -18.06 0.69
N GLU A 71 -7.52 -17.50 0.09
CA GLU A 71 -8.61 -18.27 -0.49
C GLU A 71 -8.42 -18.55 -1.99
N HIS A 72 -8.05 -17.54 -2.78
CA HIS A 72 -7.90 -17.67 -4.24
C HIS A 72 -6.44 -17.84 -4.69
N GLY A 73 -5.47 -17.62 -3.80
CA GLY A 73 -4.05 -17.76 -4.09
C GLY A 73 -3.40 -16.51 -4.69
N VAL A 74 -2.56 -16.69 -5.71
CA VAL A 74 -1.70 -15.61 -6.21
C VAL A 74 -2.51 -14.59 -7.00
N ILE A 75 -2.38 -13.32 -6.62
CA ILE A 75 -2.95 -12.20 -7.38
C ILE A 75 -2.09 -12.00 -8.63
N PRO A 76 -2.68 -12.09 -9.83
CA PRO A 76 -1.94 -11.91 -11.08
C PRO A 76 -1.23 -10.56 -11.15
N GLU A 77 -0.17 -10.50 -11.93
CA GLU A 77 0.53 -9.24 -12.19
C GLU A 77 -0.42 -8.21 -12.82
N ASN A 78 -0.20 -6.93 -12.51
CA ASN A 78 -1.05 -5.83 -12.97
C ASN A 78 -2.55 -5.97 -12.58
N SER A 79 -2.84 -6.73 -11.52
CA SER A 79 -4.19 -6.88 -10.96
C SER A 79 -4.30 -6.29 -9.56
N VAL A 80 -5.51 -5.86 -9.22
CA VAL A 80 -5.87 -5.22 -7.97
C VAL A 80 -7.15 -5.84 -7.43
N ILE A 81 -7.27 -5.87 -6.10
CA ILE A 81 -8.47 -6.34 -5.42
C ILE A 81 -9.32 -5.12 -5.11
N ILE A 82 -10.59 -5.19 -5.49
CA ILE A 82 -11.60 -4.17 -5.20
C ILE A 82 -12.74 -4.78 -4.37
N PHE A 83 -13.44 -3.91 -3.65
CA PHE A 83 -14.66 -4.24 -2.92
C PHE A 83 -15.84 -4.05 -3.87
N ALA A 84 -16.66 -5.07 -4.05
CA ALA A 84 -17.77 -5.05 -5.01
C ALA A 84 -18.87 -4.06 -4.59
N ASP A 85 -19.09 -3.89 -3.30
CA ASP A 85 -19.98 -2.88 -2.69
C ASP A 85 -19.32 -1.52 -2.45
N GLY A 86 -18.01 -1.39 -2.68
CA GLY A 86 -17.25 -0.19 -2.35
C GLY A 86 -17.01 0.06 -0.85
N ASP A 87 -17.49 -0.82 0.04
CA ASP A 87 -17.24 -0.75 1.48
C ASP A 87 -15.90 -1.42 1.82
N LYS A 88 -14.92 -0.61 2.23
CA LYS A 88 -13.57 -1.06 2.56
C LYS A 88 -13.49 -1.87 3.85
N THR A 89 -14.56 -1.89 4.65
CA THR A 89 -14.67 -2.67 5.88
C THR A 89 -15.29 -4.03 5.66
N ASN A 90 -16.03 -4.22 4.55
CA ASN A 90 -16.62 -5.50 4.19
C ASN A 90 -15.57 -6.45 3.60
N LEU A 91 -14.94 -7.22 4.49
CA LEU A 91 -13.89 -8.17 4.17
C LEU A 91 -14.43 -9.58 3.81
N ASN A 92 -15.71 -9.70 3.48
CA ASN A 92 -16.25 -10.96 2.96
C ASN A 92 -15.56 -11.30 1.64
N THR A 93 -15.11 -12.54 1.51
CA THR A 93 -14.38 -13.02 0.34
C THR A 93 -15.19 -12.92 -0.96
N ASP A 94 -16.50 -13.19 -0.90
CA ASP A 94 -17.40 -13.04 -2.05
C ASP A 94 -17.56 -11.59 -2.54
N ASN A 95 -17.20 -10.62 -1.70
CA ASN A 95 -17.20 -9.18 -2.00
C ASN A 95 -15.85 -8.72 -2.58
N LEU A 96 -14.79 -9.52 -2.46
CA LEU A 96 -13.47 -9.20 -2.98
C LEU A 96 -13.33 -9.69 -4.41
N ILE A 97 -13.18 -8.76 -5.35
CA ILE A 97 -13.04 -9.08 -6.76
C ILE A 97 -11.65 -8.70 -7.23
N CYS A 98 -10.98 -9.64 -7.89
CA CYS A 98 -9.73 -9.37 -8.60
C CYS A 98 -10.02 -8.83 -9.99
N VAL A 99 -9.50 -7.64 -10.28
CA VAL A 99 -9.62 -6.96 -11.57
C VAL A 99 -8.26 -6.49 -12.05
N THR A 100 -8.05 -6.46 -13.36
CA THR A 100 -6.86 -5.84 -13.94
C THR A 100 -6.92 -4.32 -13.77
N ARG A 101 -5.76 -3.64 -13.79
CA ARG A 101 -5.73 -2.17 -13.73
C ARG A 101 -6.47 -1.52 -14.90
N ASN A 102 -6.49 -2.16 -16.07
CA ASN A 102 -7.22 -1.66 -17.23
C ASN A 102 -8.73 -1.77 -17.04
N GLU A 103 -9.22 -2.92 -16.56
CA GLU A 103 -10.62 -3.10 -16.22
C GLU A 103 -11.07 -2.10 -15.16
N LEU A 104 -10.27 -1.92 -14.09
CA LEU A 104 -10.57 -0.93 -13.04
C LEU A 104 -10.65 0.50 -13.60
N LYS A 105 -9.76 0.85 -14.54
CA LYS A 105 -9.78 2.16 -15.19
C LYS A 105 -11.10 2.37 -15.95
N ILE A 106 -11.53 1.40 -16.75
CA ILE A 106 -12.77 1.48 -17.52
C ILE A 106 -13.99 1.48 -16.58
N LEU A 107 -14.00 0.67 -15.53
CA LEU A 107 -15.04 0.66 -14.50
C LEU A 107 -15.24 2.05 -13.88
N ASN A 108 -14.14 2.71 -13.49
CA ASN A 108 -14.18 4.05 -12.94
C ASN A 108 -14.64 5.10 -13.97
N GLN A 109 -14.14 5.01 -15.21
CA GLN A 109 -14.53 5.93 -16.29
C GLN A 109 -16.03 5.83 -16.62
N CYS A 110 -16.57 4.62 -16.62
CA CYS A 110 -17.98 4.36 -16.90
C CYS A 110 -18.87 4.44 -15.65
N ARG A 111 -18.32 4.75 -14.47
CA ARG A 111 -19.03 4.80 -13.17
C ARG A 111 -19.84 3.52 -12.89
N LEU A 112 -19.25 2.37 -13.19
CA LEU A 112 -19.88 1.05 -13.04
C LEU A 112 -19.60 0.39 -11.67
N ILE A 113 -18.96 1.12 -10.76
CA ILE A 113 -18.81 0.69 -9.36
C ILE A 113 -19.98 1.28 -8.59
N SER A 114 -20.76 0.40 -7.96
CA SER A 114 -21.94 0.75 -7.19
C SER A 114 -21.83 0.21 -5.77
N SER A 115 -22.75 0.64 -4.89
CA SER A 115 -22.91 0.05 -3.56
C SER A 115 -23.47 -1.37 -3.58
N VAL A 116 -24.07 -1.78 -4.71
CA VAL A 116 -24.63 -3.12 -4.90
C VAL A 116 -23.58 -4.01 -5.57
N PRO A 117 -23.09 -5.07 -4.88
CA PRO A 117 -22.07 -5.99 -5.41
C PRO A 117 -22.38 -6.54 -6.80
N GLU A 118 -23.64 -6.93 -7.04
CA GLU A 118 -24.06 -7.52 -8.31
C GLU A 118 -23.96 -6.55 -9.48
N LEU A 119 -24.22 -5.26 -9.26
CA LEU A 119 -24.06 -4.22 -10.28
C LEU A 119 -22.59 -4.03 -10.64
N THR A 120 -21.70 -4.07 -9.65
CA THR A 120 -20.25 -3.99 -9.91
C THR A 120 -19.74 -5.24 -10.63
N LYS A 121 -20.23 -6.44 -10.28
CA LYS A 121 -19.92 -7.71 -10.96
C LYS A 121 -20.38 -7.72 -12.43
N THR A 122 -21.61 -7.28 -12.68
CA THR A 122 -22.15 -7.14 -14.06
C THR A 122 -21.42 -6.06 -14.84
N GLY A 123 -21.10 -4.92 -14.22
CA GLY A 123 -20.25 -3.87 -14.79
C GLY A 123 -18.89 -4.41 -15.24
N LEU A 124 -18.25 -5.27 -14.44
CA LEU A 124 -16.99 -5.91 -14.80
C LEU A 124 -17.14 -6.79 -16.05
N ASN A 125 -18.23 -7.55 -16.16
CA ASN A 125 -18.50 -8.37 -17.35
C ASN A 125 -18.68 -7.51 -18.61
N ILE A 126 -19.39 -6.38 -18.50
CA ILE A 126 -19.53 -5.41 -19.61
C ILE A 126 -18.16 -4.88 -20.04
N VAL A 127 -17.28 -4.55 -19.09
CA VAL A 127 -15.92 -4.07 -19.37
C VAL A 127 -15.08 -5.13 -20.06
N LYS A 128 -15.17 -6.40 -19.64
CA LYS A 128 -14.49 -7.53 -20.28
C LYS A 128 -14.93 -7.71 -21.73
N LEU A 129 -16.24 -7.67 -21.98
CA LEU A 129 -16.80 -7.77 -23.33
C LEU A 129 -16.30 -6.63 -24.22
N LYS A 130 -16.35 -5.39 -23.71
CA LYS A 130 -15.90 -4.21 -24.44
C LYS A 130 -14.41 -4.26 -24.78
N THR A 131 -13.58 -4.69 -23.82
CA THR A 131 -12.12 -4.86 -24.04
C THR A 131 -11.84 -5.88 -25.13
N LYS A 132 -12.51 -7.04 -25.09
CA LYS A 132 -12.34 -8.10 -26.08
C LYS A 132 -12.82 -7.70 -27.48
N LEU A 133 -13.93 -6.96 -27.58
CA LEU A 133 -14.41 -6.41 -28.86
C LEU A 133 -13.42 -5.42 -29.48
N TYR A 134 -12.79 -4.58 -28.66
CA TYR A 134 -11.77 -3.64 -29.11
C TYR A 134 -10.52 -4.35 -29.64
N GLU A 135 -10.05 -5.39 -28.95
CA GLU A 135 -8.91 -6.20 -29.36
C GLU A 135 -9.15 -6.88 -30.72
N LEU A 136 -10.33 -7.47 -30.93
CA LEU A 136 -10.70 -8.09 -32.20
C LEU A 136 -10.68 -7.08 -33.35
N ARG A 137 -11.37 -5.93 -33.19
CA ARG A 137 -11.42 -4.89 -34.22
C ARG A 137 -10.04 -4.33 -34.59
N LYS A 138 -9.11 -4.31 -33.64
CA LYS A 138 -7.73 -3.87 -33.88
C LYS A 138 -6.91 -4.90 -34.68
N ASN A 139 -7.19 -6.19 -34.50
CA ASN A 139 -6.49 -7.24 -35.22
C ASN A 139 -7.00 -7.43 -36.65
N ASP A 140 -8.24 -7.02 -36.92
CA ASP A 140 -8.88 -7.12 -38.24
C ASP A 140 -8.54 -5.96 -39.20
N GLY A 141 -7.75 -4.97 -38.77
CA GLY A 141 -7.36 -3.79 -39.57
C GLY A 141 -5.87 -3.58 -39.63
#